data_AF-A0A849QND2-F1
#
_entry.id   AF-A0A849QND2-F1
#
_cell.length_a   1.000
_cell.length_b   1.000
_cell.length_c   1.000
_cell.angle_alpha   90.00
_cell.angle_beta   90.00
_cell.angle_gamma   90.00
#
_symmetry.space_group_name_H-M   'P 1'
#
loop_
_entity.id
_entity.type
_entity.pdbx_description
1 polymer ?
#
loop_
_entity_poly.entity_id
_entity_poly.type
_entity_poly.pdbx_seq_one_letter_code
_entity_poly.pdbx_strand_id
1 'polypeptide(L)'
;MFTEFIDLSSLIFAYIGAAMILYGGIIATIKTLNLEIRRMPVMGYHDIRRDFTHKIVFGLDFLIAGDILQTIIAPSQEEIILLGAIVGIRTILGYFLGKEVNEFD
;
A
#
# COMPACT_ATOMS: atom_id res chain seq x y z
N MET A 1 16.38 -22.94 -10.42
CA MET A 1 15.81 -23.52 -9.18
C MET A 1 15.73 -22.53 -8.03
N PHE A 2 16.83 -21.99 -7.49
CA PHE A 2 16.76 -20.98 -6.41
C PHE A 2 16.13 -19.66 -6.90
N THR A 3 16.53 -19.16 -8.07
CA THR A 3 15.94 -17.97 -8.71
C THR A 3 14.45 -18.15 -9.00
N GLU A 4 14.07 -19.23 -9.69
CA GLU A 4 12.67 -19.56 -10.00
C GLU A 4 11.78 -19.66 -8.75
N PHE A 5 12.31 -20.20 -7.65
CA PHE A 5 11.57 -20.27 -6.38
C PHE A 5 11.31 -18.88 -5.80
N ILE A 6 12.31 -18.00 -5.85
CA ILE A 6 12.20 -16.64 -5.34
C ILE A 6 11.30 -15.80 -6.24
N ASP A 7 11.41 -15.92 -7.57
CA ASP A 7 10.52 -15.26 -8.54
C ASP A 7 9.06 -15.67 -8.31
N LEU A 8 8.81 -16.97 -8.12
CA LEU A 8 7.46 -17.48 -7.82
C LEU A 8 6.93 -16.93 -6.49
N SER A 9 7.78 -16.92 -5.46
CA SER A 9 7.40 -16.40 -4.14
C SER A 9 7.10 -14.91 -4.20
N SER A 10 7.98 -14.12 -4.84
CA SER A 10 7.81 -12.68 -5.08
C SER A 10 6.50 -12.39 -5.81
N LEU A 11 6.19 -13.16 -6.87
CA LEU A 11 4.95 -13.04 -7.61
C LEU A 11 3.71 -13.31 -6.75
N ILE A 12 3.76 -14.33 -5.89
CA ILE A 12 2.67 -14.64 -4.95
C ILE A 12 2.46 -13.47 -3.97
N PHE A 13 3.54 -12.97 -3.39
CA PHE A 13 3.50 -11.80 -2.51
C PHE A 13 2.92 -10.56 -3.21
N ALA A 14 3.32 -10.32 -4.46
CA ALA A 14 2.82 -9.23 -5.28
C ALA A 14 1.30 -9.33 -5.50
N TYR A 15 0.80 -10.51 -5.89
CA TYR A 15 -0.63 -10.72 -6.10
C TYR A 15 -1.45 -10.58 -4.82
N ILE A 16 -0.96 -11.12 -3.70
CA ILE A 16 -1.65 -11.01 -2.41
C ILE A 16 -1.71 -9.55 -1.95
N GLY A 17 -0.58 -8.84 -2.03
CA GLY A 17 -0.50 -7.43 -1.67
C GLY A 17 -1.43 -6.56 -2.53
N ALA A 18 -1.40 -6.77 -3.85
CA ALA A 18 -2.28 -6.08 -4.79
C ALA A 18 -3.77 -6.38 -4.52
N ALA A 19 -4.12 -7.64 -4.27
CA ALA A 19 -5.49 -8.05 -3.94
C ALA A 19 -5.99 -7.39 -2.65
N MET A 20 -5.14 -7.31 -1.61
CA MET A 20 -5.49 -6.65 -0.34
C MET A 20 -5.73 -5.15 -0.51
N ILE A 21 -4.88 -4.47 -1.29
CA ILE A 21 -5.03 -3.04 -1.58
C ILE A 21 -6.32 -2.79 -2.38
N LEU A 22 -6.57 -3.58 -3.44
CA LEU A 22 -7.79 -3.47 -4.25
C LEU A 22 -9.05 -3.71 -3.41
N TYR A 23 -9.06 -4.79 -2.62
CA TYR A 23 -10.18 -5.13 -1.75
C TYR A 23 -10.45 -4.04 -0.70
N GLY A 24 -9.39 -3.53 -0.06
CA GLY A 24 -9.48 -2.42 0.89
C GLY A 24 -10.06 -1.16 0.24
N GLY A 25 -9.58 -0.81 -0.94
CA GLY A 25 -10.05 0.34 -1.72
C GLY A 25 -11.51 0.23 -2.11
N ILE A 26 -11.92 -0.90 -2.70
CA ILE A 26 -13.31 -1.13 -3.10
C ILE A 26 -14.26 -0.98 -1.90
N ILE A 27 -13.91 -1.59 -0.76
CA ILE A 27 -14.74 -1.49 0.46
C ILE A 27 -14.80 -0.05 0.97
N ALA A 28 -13.67 0.65 1.00
CA ALA A 28 -13.63 2.03 1.45
C ALA A 28 -14.51 2.93 0.57
N THR A 29 -14.41 2.80 -0.75
CA THR A 29 -15.24 3.54 -1.71
C THR A 29 -16.72 3.25 -1.53
N ILE A 30 -17.12 1.99 -1.41
CA ILE A 30 -18.53 1.61 -1.21
C ILE A 30 -19.07 2.16 0.12
N LYS A 31 -18.30 2.06 1.21
CA LYS A 31 -18.70 2.57 2.53
C LYS A 31 -18.84 4.09 2.52
N THR A 32 -17.89 4.80 1.92
CA THR A 32 -17.92 6.26 1.78
C THR A 32 -19.12 6.72 0.96
N LEU A 33 -19.36 6.10 -0.20
CA LEU A 33 -20.50 6.45 -1.07
C LEU A 33 -21.85 6.20 -0.38
N ASN A 34 -21.98 5.08 0.34
CA ASN A 34 -23.19 4.79 1.12
C ASN A 34 -23.43 5.83 2.23
N LEU A 35 -22.37 6.36 2.85
CA LEU A 35 -22.46 7.39 3.88
C LEU A 35 -22.93 8.72 3.30
N GLU A 36 -22.36 9.11 2.16
CA GLU A 36 -22.72 10.33 1.42
C GLU A 36 -24.20 10.29 1.00
N ILE A 37 -24.67 9.15 0.47
CA ILE A 37 -26.04 8.96 -0.01
C ILE A 37 -27.04 8.92 1.16
N ARG A 38 -26.70 8.26 2.27
CA ARG A 38 -27.63 8.08 3.40
C ARG A 38 -27.70 9.27 4.35
N ARG A 39 -26.82 10.28 4.22
CA ARG A 39 -26.71 11.43 5.16
C ARG A 39 -26.82 11.03 6.64
N MET A 40 -26.32 9.85 6.99
CA MET A 40 -26.47 9.27 8.33
C MET A 40 -25.12 9.26 9.05
N PRO A 41 -25.02 9.82 10.27
CA PRO A 41 -23.78 9.97 11.02
C PRO A 41 -23.33 8.69 11.77
N VAL A 42 -23.67 7.48 11.27
CA VAL A 42 -23.57 6.24 12.07
C VAL A 42 -22.18 5.60 12.06
N MET A 43 -21.33 5.92 11.08
CA MET A 43 -19.89 5.63 11.12
C MET A 43 -19.15 6.89 10.70
N GLY A 44 -18.21 7.35 11.52
CA GLY A 44 -17.39 8.50 11.12
C GLY A 44 -16.54 8.12 9.90
N TYR A 45 -16.33 9.06 8.97
CA TYR A 45 -15.33 8.91 7.91
C TYR A 45 -13.96 8.45 8.46
N HIS A 46 -13.68 8.80 9.72
CA HIS A 46 -12.51 8.37 10.47
C HIS A 46 -12.39 6.84 10.61
N ASP A 47 -13.48 6.12 10.86
CA ASP A 47 -13.46 4.65 11.02
C ASP A 47 -13.24 3.94 9.69
N ILE A 48 -13.87 4.43 8.62
CA ILE A 48 -13.65 3.92 7.26
C ILE A 48 -12.20 4.15 6.86
N ARG A 49 -11.67 5.36 7.10
CA ARG A 49 -10.28 5.69 6.82
C ARG A 49 -9.33 4.79 7.61
N ARG A 50 -9.58 4.54 8.89
CA ARG A 50 -8.74 3.67 9.72
C ARG A 50 -8.72 2.23 9.22
N ASP A 51 -9.90 1.64 8.94
CA ASP A 51 -10.02 0.28 8.39
C ASP A 51 -9.32 0.16 7.03
N PHE A 52 -9.48 1.17 6.17
CA PHE A 52 -8.82 1.26 4.88
C PHE A 52 -7.30 1.32 5.00
N THR A 53 -6.78 2.21 5.86
CA THR A 53 -5.35 2.36 6.09
C THR A 53 -4.73 1.07 6.59
N HIS A 54 -5.36 0.36 7.53
CA HIS A 54 -4.85 -0.93 8.01
C HIS A 54 -4.75 -1.97 6.89
N LYS A 55 -5.76 -2.06 6.00
CA LYS A 55 -5.74 -2.99 4.86
C LYS A 55 -4.67 -2.65 3.84
N ILE A 56 -4.46 -1.36 3.57
CA ILE A 56 -3.40 -0.88 2.68
C ILE A 56 -2.02 -1.19 3.25
N VAL A 57 -1.78 -0.86 4.52
CA VAL A 57 -0.48 -1.10 5.17
C VAL A 57 -0.16 -2.60 5.13
N PHE A 58 -1.13 -3.45 5.45
CA PHE A 58 -0.94 -4.88 5.37
C PHE A 58 -0.63 -5.35 3.95
N GLY A 59 -1.38 -4.88 2.93
CA GLY A 59 -1.07 -5.22 1.53
C GLY A 59 0.32 -4.77 1.09
N LEU A 60 0.77 -3.61 1.57
CA LEU A 60 2.12 -3.10 1.32
C LEU A 60 3.22 -3.94 1.97
N ASP A 61 2.99 -4.53 3.14
CA ASP A 61 3.95 -5.45 3.75
C ASP A 61 4.20 -6.68 2.85
N PHE A 62 3.18 -7.19 2.16
CA PHE A 62 3.35 -8.27 1.18
C PHE A 62 4.12 -7.79 -0.05
N LEU A 63 3.79 -6.60 -0.58
CA LEU A 63 4.53 -6.06 -1.73
C LEU A 63 6.03 -5.88 -1.41
N ILE A 64 6.33 -5.29 -0.24
CA ILE A 64 7.71 -5.10 0.23
C ILE A 64 8.41 -6.45 0.41
N ALA A 65 7.72 -7.47 0.95
CA ALA A 65 8.30 -8.81 1.08
C ALA A 65 8.67 -9.41 -0.29
N GLY A 66 7.83 -9.22 -1.31
CA GLY A 66 8.12 -9.63 -2.68
C GLY A 66 9.32 -8.88 -3.28
N ASP A 67 9.38 -7.56 -3.10
CA ASP A 67 10.48 -6.73 -3.59
C ASP A 67 11.82 -7.09 -2.92
N ILE A 68 11.82 -7.35 -1.61
CA ILE A 68 13.00 -7.82 -0.86
C ILE A 68 13.49 -9.15 -1.42
N LEU A 69 12.57 -10.09 -1.65
CA LEU A 69 12.88 -11.39 -2.24
C LEU A 69 13.53 -11.23 -3.62
N GLN A 70 12.98 -10.36 -4.48
CA GLN A 70 13.55 -10.08 -5.80
C GLN A 70 14.95 -9.46 -5.71
N THR A 71 15.19 -8.58 -4.72
CA THR A 71 16.49 -7.91 -4.54
C THR A 71 17.60 -8.90 -4.13
N ILE A 72 17.26 -10.05 -3.54
CA ILE A 72 18.23 -11.09 -3.11
C ILE A 72 18.85 -11.83 -4.31
N ILE A 73 18.10 -12.04 -5.38
CA ILE A 73 18.53 -12.84 -6.55
C ILE A 73 19.17 -12.00 -7.66
N ALA A 74 18.81 -10.73 -7.78
CA ALA A 74 19.44 -9.81 -8.72
C ALA A 74 19.63 -8.44 -8.06
N PRO A 75 20.78 -8.19 -7.39
CA PRO A 75 21.19 -6.82 -7.12
C PRO A 75 21.69 -6.21 -8.44
N SER A 76 20.79 -5.94 -9.40
CA SER A 76 21.15 -5.09 -10.53
C SER A 76 21.23 -3.65 -10.00
N GLN A 77 22.31 -2.94 -10.30
CA GLN A 77 22.46 -1.55 -9.80
C GLN A 77 21.29 -0.67 -10.27
N GLU A 78 20.67 -1.02 -11.40
CA GLU A 78 19.50 -0.34 -11.96
C GLU A 78 18.22 -0.56 -11.15
N GLU A 79 17.91 -1.78 -10.71
CA GLU A 79 16.72 -2.06 -9.88
C GLU A 79 16.86 -1.47 -8.48
N ILE A 80 18.06 -1.48 -7.89
CA ILE A 80 18.32 -0.83 -6.59
C ILE A 80 18.07 0.69 -6.69
N ILE A 81 18.46 1.32 -7.81
CA ILE A 81 18.20 2.74 -8.05
C ILE A 81 16.70 3.01 -8.23
N LEU A 82 15.99 2.16 -8.99
CA LEU A 82 14.54 2.30 -9.19
C LEU A 82 13.76 2.14 -7.89
N LEU A 83 14.08 1.12 -7.08
CA LEU A 83 13.45 0.88 -5.79
C LEU A 83 13.75 2.03 -4.82
N GLY A 84 14.99 2.51 -4.78
CA GLY A 84 15.38 3.69 -4.01
C GLY A 84 14.61 4.95 -4.42
N ALA A 85 14.38 5.16 -5.71
CA ALA A 85 13.60 6.29 -6.22
C ALA A 85 12.12 6.21 -5.80
N ILE A 86 11.50 5.03 -5.90
CA ILE A 86 10.09 4.82 -5.50
C ILE A 86 9.91 5.06 -3.99
N VAL A 87 10.79 4.49 -3.16
CA VAL A 87 10.76 4.67 -1.70
C VAL A 87 10.99 6.14 -1.32
N GLY A 88 11.91 6.83 -2.02
CA GLY A 88 12.17 8.25 -1.82
C GLY A 88 10.94 9.12 -2.12
N ILE A 89 10.31 8.94 -3.28
CA ILE A 89 9.09 9.66 -3.66
C ILE A 89 7.99 9.44 -2.63
N ARG A 90 7.78 8.19 -2.20
CA ARG A 90 6.77 7.85 -1.19
C ARG A 90 7.02 8.53 0.14
N THR A 91 8.28 8.62 0.57
CA THR A 91 8.68 9.28 1.81
C THR A 91 8.44 10.79 1.73
N ILE A 92 8.84 11.42 0.64
CA ILE A 92 8.65 12.87 0.42
C ILE A 92 7.16 13.21 0.40
N LEU A 93 6.37 12.50 -0.41
CA LEU A 93 4.92 12.71 -0.46
C LEU A 93 4.27 12.50 0.90
N GLY A 94 4.57 11.40 1.58
CA GLY A 94 4.05 11.10 2.91
C GLY A 94 4.42 12.17 3.95
N TYR A 95 5.64 12.70 3.87
CA TYR A 95 6.11 13.77 4.74
C TYR A 95 5.40 15.10 4.46
N PHE A 96 5.27 15.50 3.20
CA PHE A 96 4.55 16.73 2.82
C PHE A 96 3.07 16.67 3.18
N LEU A 97 2.40 15.55 2.87
CA LEU A 97 1.00 15.32 3.23
C LEU A 97 0.80 15.30 4.76
N GLY A 98 1.69 14.61 5.49
CA GLY A 98 1.64 14.58 6.96
C GLY A 98 1.92 15.95 7.58
N LYS A 99 2.75 16.77 6.94
CA LYS A 99 3.02 18.14 7.36
C LYS A 99 1.82 19.05 7.13
N GLU A 100 1.21 19.03 5.94
CA GLU A 100 0.04 19.84 5.65
C GLU A 100 -1.13 19.52 6.61
N VAL A 101 -1.36 18.24 6.91
CA VAL A 101 -2.41 17.83 7.86
C VAL A 101 -2.20 18.39 9.27
N ASN A 102 -0.95 18.58 9.71
CA ASN A 102 -0.65 19.15 11.03
C ASN A 102 -0.62 20.69 11.04
N GLU A 103 -0.68 21.34 9.87
CA GLU A 103 -0.66 22.81 9.75
C GLU A 103 -2.07 23.40 9.60
N PHE A 104 -3.10 22.54 9.51
CA PHE A 104 -4.52 22.91 9.53
C PHE A 104 -5.23 22.60 10.87
N ASP A 105 -4.49 22.22 11.92
CA ASP A 105 -4.97 22.16 13.32
C ASP A 105 -4.46 23.37 14.13
#